data_AF-A0A087SAX9-F1
#
_entry.id   AF-A0A087SAX9-F1
#
_cell.length_a   1.000
_cell.length_b   1.000
_cell.length_c   1.000
_cell.angle_alpha   90.00
_cell.angle_beta   90.00
_cell.angle_gamma   90.00
#
_symmetry.space_group_name_H-M   'P 1'
#
loop_
_entity.id
_entity.type
_entity.pdbx_description
1 polymer ?
#
loop_
_entity_poly.entity_id
_entity_poly.type
_entity_poly.pdbx_seq_one_letter_code
_entity_poly.pdbx_strand_id
1 'polypeptide(L)'
;MDALEALSGSSSDSEAEAEPEPQPAAKRSAATKISLEDLQQHGYSGGPSVLYVPPPADADPNWTWSSGADRKGVEPVQESREERERNREAVTSGLDEEARLARAAVSHAQQLKAGRRAEAQAQKEAANLSWKQKEKRKRERGQQASSKNYIEEEKRRARQYGMVSGFDT
;
A
#
# COMPACT_ATOMS: atom_id res chain seq x y z
N MET A 1 -9.62 3.35 23.79
CA MET A 1 -9.77 4.81 23.91
C MET A 1 -8.39 5.41 23.68
N ASP A 2 -8.21 5.88 22.45
CA ASP A 2 -7.38 6.99 21.99
C ASP A 2 -5.86 6.97 22.20
N ALA A 3 -5.15 6.56 21.15
CA ALA A 3 -3.73 6.82 20.91
C ALA A 3 -3.51 7.45 19.52
N LEU A 4 -4.37 8.39 19.13
CA LEU A 4 -4.34 9.10 17.84
C LEU A 4 -3.87 10.56 17.93
N GLU A 5 -3.21 10.96 19.02
CA GLU A 5 -2.83 12.38 19.26
C GLU A 5 -1.35 12.69 18.98
N ALA A 6 -0.60 11.79 18.33
CA ALA A 6 0.87 11.88 18.26
C ALA A 6 1.46 12.27 16.90
N LEU A 7 0.72 12.93 15.98
CA LEU A 7 1.28 13.39 14.70
C LEU A 7 0.72 14.75 14.23
N SER A 8 0.46 15.66 15.17
CA SER A 8 0.28 17.10 14.88
C SER A 8 1.62 17.81 15.12
N GLY A 9 2.33 18.15 14.05
CA GLY A 9 3.48 19.05 14.11
C GLY A 9 4.55 18.75 13.07
N SER A 10 4.47 19.43 11.93
CA SER A 10 5.62 19.95 11.15
C SER A 10 5.21 20.20 9.69
N SER A 11 4.58 21.33 9.40
CA SER A 11 4.58 21.92 8.05
C SER A 11 5.43 23.19 8.07
N SER A 12 6.59 23.03 7.45
CA SER A 12 7.67 23.97 7.21
C SER A 12 7.21 25.30 6.60
N ASP A 13 7.54 26.38 7.29
CA ASP A 13 8.07 27.68 6.86
C ASP A 13 8.09 27.98 5.34
N SER A 14 7.37 29.03 4.93
CA SER A 14 7.58 29.74 3.66
C SER A 14 7.34 31.23 3.87
N GLU A 15 8.34 32.00 3.48
CA GLU A 15 8.57 33.42 3.74
C GLU A 15 7.43 34.35 3.32
N ALA A 16 7.27 35.40 4.13
CA ALA A 16 6.34 36.50 3.96
C ALA A 16 6.91 37.54 2.98
N GLU A 17 6.21 37.77 1.87
CA GLU A 17 6.39 38.91 0.98
C GLU A 17 5.17 39.84 1.11
N ALA A 18 5.47 41.06 1.57
CA ALA A 18 4.78 42.35 1.38
C ALA A 18 3.23 42.41 1.36
N GLU A 19 2.70 43.12 2.38
CA GLU A 19 1.32 43.61 2.43
C GLU A 19 0.98 44.57 1.27
N PRO A 20 -0.25 44.47 0.72
CA PRO A 20 -0.94 45.62 0.15
C PRO A 20 -2.11 46.06 1.06
N GLU A 21 -2.14 47.36 1.38
CA GLU A 21 -3.12 48.02 2.22
C GLU A 21 -4.61 47.78 1.85
N PRO A 22 -5.54 47.86 2.83
CA PRO A 22 -6.97 47.65 2.59
C PRO A 22 -7.62 48.84 1.87
N GLN A 23 -8.00 48.65 0.61
CA GLN A 23 -8.90 49.58 -0.09
C GLN A 23 -10.36 49.44 0.40
N PRO A 24 -11.13 50.54 0.51
CA PRO A 24 -12.49 50.50 1.01
C PRO A 24 -13.43 49.78 0.03
N ALA A 25 -14.22 48.84 0.55
CA ALA A 25 -15.21 48.08 -0.21
C ALA A 25 -16.16 48.99 -0.99
N ALA A 26 -16.06 48.94 -2.32
CA ALA A 26 -17.05 49.52 -3.21
C ALA A 26 -18.42 48.88 -2.93
N LYS A 27 -19.42 49.73 -2.72
CA LYS A 27 -20.81 49.37 -2.46
C LYS A 27 -21.28 48.42 -3.57
N ARG A 28 -21.58 47.16 -3.22
CA ARG A 28 -22.22 46.21 -4.13
C ARG A 28 -23.55 46.82 -4.57
N SER A 29 -23.67 47.17 -5.84
CA SER A 29 -24.94 47.57 -6.43
C SER A 29 -25.94 46.43 -6.23
N ALA A 30 -27.18 46.79 -5.89
CA ALA A 30 -28.25 45.84 -5.62
C ALA A 30 -28.33 44.81 -6.75
N ALA A 31 -28.22 43.53 -6.39
CA ALA A 31 -28.35 42.43 -7.33
C ALA A 31 -29.68 42.57 -8.09
N THR A 32 -29.61 42.76 -9.40
CA THR A 32 -30.76 42.62 -10.29
C THR A 32 -31.32 41.22 -10.08
N LYS A 33 -32.57 41.15 -9.61
CA LYS A 33 -33.29 39.89 -9.43
C LYS A 33 -33.65 39.36 -10.81
N ILE A 34 -32.75 38.61 -11.42
CA ILE A 34 -32.99 37.94 -12.69
C ILE A 34 -34.03 36.85 -12.44
N SER A 35 -35.16 36.89 -13.15
CA SER A 35 -36.21 35.89 -13.01
C SER A 35 -35.90 34.64 -13.85
N LEU A 36 -36.55 33.52 -13.52
CA LEU A 36 -36.41 32.28 -14.29
C LEU A 36 -36.92 32.45 -15.73
N GLU A 37 -37.94 33.28 -15.93
CA GLU A 37 -38.49 33.62 -17.25
C GLU A 37 -37.48 34.40 -18.10
N ASP A 38 -36.74 35.35 -17.51
CA ASP A 38 -35.69 36.10 -18.22
C ASP A 38 -34.58 35.16 -18.71
N LEU A 39 -34.16 34.19 -17.88
CA LEU A 39 -33.15 33.20 -18.26
C LEU A 39 -33.63 32.29 -19.39
N GLN A 40 -34.90 31.86 -19.35
CA GLN A 40 -35.49 31.04 -20.41
C GLN A 40 -35.61 31.81 -21.74
N GLN A 41 -36.00 33.09 -21.69
CA GLN A 41 -36.04 33.94 -22.89
C GLN A 41 -34.67 34.11 -23.55
N HIS A 42 -33.60 34.09 -22.74
CA HIS A 42 -32.22 34.14 -23.23
C HIS A 42 -31.63 32.75 -23.59
N GLY A 43 -32.45 31.69 -23.60
CA GLY A 43 -32.05 30.36 -24.08
C GLY A 43 -31.34 29.49 -23.04
N TYR A 44 -31.38 29.87 -21.75
CA TYR A 44 -30.85 29.03 -20.67
C TYR A 44 -31.91 28.00 -20.24
N SER A 45 -31.91 26.84 -20.88
CA SER A 45 -32.76 25.68 -20.54
C SER A 45 -31.94 24.58 -19.87
N GLY A 46 -31.50 24.81 -18.63
CA GLY A 46 -30.73 23.84 -17.84
C GLY A 46 -29.43 24.40 -17.29
N GLY A 47 -28.95 23.81 -16.19
CA GLY A 47 -27.68 24.20 -15.59
C GLY A 47 -26.49 23.98 -16.55
N PRO A 48 -25.34 24.63 -16.31
CA PRO A 48 -24.17 24.51 -17.17
C PRO A 48 -23.75 23.03 -17.31
N SER A 49 -23.93 22.46 -18.49
CA SER A 49 -23.44 21.12 -18.81
C SER A 49 -21.94 21.20 -19.04
N VAL A 50 -21.16 20.84 -18.01
CA VAL A 50 -19.69 20.82 -18.08
C VAL A 50 -19.18 19.92 -19.22
N LEU A 51 -20.01 18.99 -19.68
CA LEU A 51 -19.64 17.97 -20.67
C LEU A 51 -20.40 18.06 -22.01
N TYR A 52 -21.24 19.09 -22.25
CA TYR A 52 -22.11 19.18 -23.43
C TYR A 52 -22.93 17.91 -23.72
N VAL A 53 -23.16 17.08 -22.70
CA VAL A 53 -23.95 15.86 -22.82
C VAL A 53 -25.41 16.28 -22.88
N PRO A 54 -26.17 15.90 -23.92
CA PRO A 54 -27.60 16.14 -23.98
C PRO A 54 -28.26 15.54 -22.74
N PRO A 55 -29.20 16.24 -22.10
CA PRO A 55 -29.97 15.64 -21.02
C PRO A 55 -30.63 14.36 -21.56
N PRO A 56 -30.64 13.27 -20.77
CA PRO A 56 -31.36 12.08 -21.16
C PRO A 56 -32.80 12.49 -21.48
N ALA A 57 -33.36 11.95 -22.57
CA ALA A 57 -34.75 12.22 -22.90
C ALA A 57 -35.63 11.90 -21.68
N ASP A 58 -36.70 12.68 -21.46
CA ASP A 58 -37.69 12.48 -20.38
C ASP A 58 -38.51 11.17 -20.53
N ALA A 59 -38.02 10.22 -21.31
CA ALA A 59 -38.58 8.88 -21.40
C ALA A 59 -38.33 8.16 -20.07
N ASP A 60 -39.42 7.72 -19.43
CA ASP A 60 -39.33 6.88 -18.26
C ASP A 60 -38.42 5.68 -18.55
N PRO A 61 -37.49 5.35 -17.63
CA PRO A 61 -36.62 4.20 -17.82
C PRO A 61 -37.49 2.95 -17.98
N ASN A 62 -37.42 2.32 -19.15
CA ASN A 62 -38.16 1.10 -19.38
C ASN A 62 -37.43 -0.06 -18.69
N TRP A 63 -37.75 -0.30 -17.41
CA TRP A 63 -37.29 -1.47 -16.64
C TRP A 63 -38.05 -2.75 -16.97
N THR A 64 -38.96 -2.73 -17.96
CA THR A 64 -39.57 -3.97 -18.40
C THR A 64 -38.54 -4.79 -19.15
N TRP A 65 -38.33 -6.03 -18.72
CA TRP A 65 -37.67 -7.00 -19.58
C TRP A 65 -38.49 -7.10 -20.86
N SER A 66 -37.86 -6.82 -22.01
CA SER A 66 -38.53 -6.84 -23.29
C SER A 66 -39.29 -8.17 -23.46
N SER A 67 -40.60 -8.12 -23.67
CA SER A 67 -41.46 -9.30 -23.83
C SER A 67 -41.22 -10.05 -25.15
N GLY A 68 -40.19 -9.66 -25.93
CA GLY A 68 -39.89 -10.19 -27.25
C GLY A 68 -40.89 -9.76 -28.32
N ALA A 69 -42.00 -9.09 -27.96
CA ALA A 69 -43.03 -8.65 -28.89
C ALA A 69 -42.47 -7.69 -29.97
N ASP A 70 -41.59 -6.77 -29.57
CA ASP A 70 -40.94 -5.82 -30.49
C ASP A 70 -39.93 -6.50 -31.42
N ARG A 71 -39.46 -7.71 -31.06
CA ARG A 71 -38.52 -8.49 -31.87
C ARG A 71 -39.22 -9.48 -32.81
N LYS A 72 -40.55 -9.55 -32.80
CA LYS A 72 -41.34 -10.54 -33.56
C LYS A 72 -41.17 -10.45 -35.09
N GLY A 73 -40.63 -9.35 -35.62
CA GLY A 73 -40.32 -9.17 -37.04
C GLY A 73 -38.83 -9.07 -37.37
N VAL A 74 -37.95 -9.23 -36.39
CA VAL A 74 -36.50 -9.20 -36.59
C VAL A 74 -36.00 -10.63 -36.71
N GLU A 75 -35.53 -10.99 -37.91
CA GLU A 75 -34.91 -12.30 -38.15
C GLU A 75 -33.78 -12.52 -37.14
N PRO A 76 -33.74 -13.66 -36.44
CA PRO A 76 -32.66 -13.95 -35.52
C PRO A 76 -31.36 -14.03 -36.33
N VAL A 77 -30.46 -13.10 -36.08
CA VAL A 77 -29.09 -13.19 -36.60
C VAL A 77 -28.49 -14.47 -36.05
N GLN A 78 -28.27 -15.44 -36.94
CA GLN A 78 -27.64 -16.69 -36.57
C GLN A 78 -26.17 -16.41 -36.31
N GLU A 79 -25.82 -16.18 -35.06
CA GLU A 79 -24.43 -16.06 -34.63
C GLU A 79 -23.65 -17.28 -35.11
N SER A 80 -22.57 -17.03 -35.83
CA SER A 80 -21.66 -18.09 -36.24
C SER A 80 -20.97 -18.68 -35.01
N ARG A 81 -20.56 -19.95 -35.10
CA ARG A 81 -19.83 -20.61 -34.02
C ARG A 81 -18.53 -19.86 -33.66
N GLU A 82 -17.86 -19.32 -34.68
CA GLU A 82 -16.63 -18.55 -34.52
C GLU A 82 -16.85 -17.27 -33.71
N GLU A 83 -17.95 -16.55 -33.95
CA GLU A 83 -18.30 -15.35 -33.17
C GLU A 83 -18.58 -15.69 -31.70
N ARG A 84 -19.22 -16.84 -31.44
CA ARG A 84 -19.43 -17.32 -30.07
C ARG A 84 -18.14 -17.70 -29.37
N GLU A 85 -17.21 -18.33 -30.08
CA GLU A 85 -15.89 -18.65 -29.54
C GLU A 85 -15.09 -17.38 -29.26
N ARG A 86 -15.09 -16.39 -30.16
CA ARG A 86 -14.46 -15.08 -29.93
C ARG A 86 -15.07 -14.32 -28.75
N ASN A 87 -16.39 -14.35 -28.58
CA ASN A 87 -17.04 -13.71 -27.45
C ASN A 87 -16.65 -14.40 -26.13
N ARG A 88 -16.61 -15.74 -26.11
CA ARG A 88 -16.12 -16.50 -24.96
C ARG A 88 -14.68 -16.13 -24.62
N GLU A 89 -13.79 -16.12 -25.60
CA GLU A 89 -12.38 -15.73 -25.40
C GLU A 89 -12.25 -14.29 -24.90
N ALA A 90 -13.03 -13.35 -25.45
CA ALA A 90 -13.04 -11.96 -24.97
C ALA A 90 -13.47 -11.85 -23.50
N VAL A 91 -14.40 -12.71 -23.07
CA VAL A 91 -14.87 -12.76 -21.67
C VAL A 91 -13.89 -13.52 -20.77
N THR A 92 -13.27 -14.60 -21.24
CA THR A 92 -12.43 -15.49 -20.41
C THR A 92 -10.96 -15.09 -20.36
N SER A 93 -10.44 -14.41 -21.37
CA SER A 93 -9.02 -14.04 -21.47
C SER A 93 -8.49 -13.31 -20.24
N GLY A 94 -9.23 -12.30 -19.74
CA GLY A 94 -8.84 -11.58 -18.52
C GLY A 94 -8.81 -12.50 -17.29
N LEU A 95 -9.80 -13.38 -17.16
CA LEU A 95 -9.87 -14.35 -16.06
C LEU A 95 -8.73 -15.38 -16.13
N ASP A 96 -8.38 -15.83 -17.33
CA ASP A 96 -7.28 -16.80 -17.55
C ASP A 96 -5.91 -16.18 -17.22
N GLU A 97 -5.70 -14.92 -17.58
CA GLU A 97 -4.50 -14.15 -17.22
C GLU A 97 -4.39 -13.96 -15.70
N GLU A 98 -5.48 -13.56 -15.04
CA GLU A 98 -5.54 -13.43 -13.59
C GLU A 98 -5.27 -14.77 -12.89
N ALA A 99 -5.87 -15.86 -13.37
CA ALA A 99 -5.64 -17.20 -12.83
C ALA A 99 -4.17 -17.63 -12.97
N ARG A 100 -3.53 -17.29 -14.09
CA ARG A 100 -2.09 -17.54 -14.31
C ARG A 100 -1.22 -16.76 -13.33
N LEU A 101 -1.50 -15.48 -13.16
CA LEU A 101 -0.77 -14.64 -12.20
C LEU A 101 -0.95 -15.11 -10.76
N ALA A 102 -2.17 -15.48 -10.37
CA ALA A 102 -2.46 -16.04 -9.06
C ALA A 102 -1.65 -17.32 -8.79
N ARG A 103 -1.60 -18.25 -9.75
CA ARG A 103 -0.80 -19.48 -9.64
C ARG A 103 0.69 -19.19 -9.51
N ALA A 104 1.21 -18.22 -10.28
CA ALA A 104 2.61 -17.81 -10.19
C ALA A 104 2.95 -17.15 -8.83
N ALA A 105 2.06 -16.32 -8.30
CA ALA A 105 2.23 -15.73 -6.97
C ALA A 105 2.25 -16.80 -5.87
N VAL A 106 1.35 -17.78 -5.94
CA VAL A 106 1.30 -18.89 -4.98
C VAL A 106 2.57 -19.75 -5.05
N SER A 107 3.04 -20.10 -6.26
CA SER A 107 4.25 -20.92 -6.41
C SER A 107 5.49 -20.18 -5.90
N HIS A 108 5.62 -18.88 -6.18
CA HIS A 108 6.70 -18.05 -5.66
C HIS A 108 6.67 -17.97 -4.13
N ALA A 109 5.49 -17.76 -3.53
CA ALA A 109 5.33 -17.76 -2.08
C ALA A 109 5.70 -19.11 -1.44
N GLN A 110 5.40 -20.23 -2.11
CA GLN A 110 5.79 -21.56 -1.66
C GLN A 110 7.31 -21.74 -1.68
N GLN A 111 8.00 -21.28 -2.73
CA GLN A 111 9.46 -21.35 -2.83
C GLN A 111 10.14 -20.55 -1.70
N LEU A 112 9.66 -19.34 -1.41
CA LEU A 112 10.20 -18.53 -0.29
C LEU A 112 10.00 -19.22 1.06
N LYS A 113 8.83 -19.83 1.29
CA LYS A 113 8.56 -20.60 2.51
C LYS A 113 9.47 -21.83 2.61
N ALA A 114 9.72 -22.53 1.52
CA ALA A 114 10.61 -23.68 1.48
C ALA A 114 12.06 -23.26 1.77
N GLY A 115 12.55 -22.17 1.16
CA GLY A 115 13.88 -21.62 1.43
C GLY A 115 14.07 -21.27 2.90
N ARG A 116 13.12 -20.52 3.50
CA ARG A 116 13.16 -20.19 4.94
C ARG A 116 13.18 -21.43 5.84
N ARG A 117 12.42 -22.46 5.49
CA ARG A 117 12.41 -23.73 6.25
C ARG A 117 13.75 -24.44 6.14
N ALA A 118 14.34 -24.50 4.95
CA ALA A 118 15.65 -25.10 4.72
C ALA A 118 16.75 -24.36 5.49
N GLU A 119 16.76 -23.03 5.46
CA GLU A 119 17.71 -22.21 6.24
C GLU A 119 17.55 -22.45 7.75
N ALA A 120 16.32 -22.48 8.26
CA ALA A 120 16.05 -22.76 9.66
C ALA A 120 16.50 -24.18 10.07
N GLN A 121 16.34 -25.17 9.18
CA GLN A 121 16.85 -26.52 9.39
C GLN A 121 18.38 -26.55 9.40
N ALA A 122 19.04 -25.91 8.44
CA ALA A 122 20.49 -25.80 8.39
C ALA A 122 21.08 -25.10 9.63
N GLN A 123 20.42 -24.06 10.14
CA GLN A 123 20.81 -23.41 11.40
C GLN A 123 20.66 -24.34 12.60
N LYS A 124 19.57 -25.11 12.67
CA LYS A 124 19.36 -26.12 13.73
C LYS A 124 20.42 -27.21 13.67
N GLU A 125 20.73 -27.72 12.49
CA GLU A 125 21.79 -28.71 12.27
C GLU A 125 23.15 -28.16 12.68
N ALA A 126 23.46 -26.91 12.32
CA ALA A 126 24.68 -26.22 12.75
C ALA A 126 24.72 -25.96 14.26
N ALA A 127 23.58 -25.79 14.93
CA ALA A 127 23.49 -25.64 16.38
C ALA A 127 23.54 -27.00 17.12
N ASN A 128 23.17 -28.08 16.45
CA ASN A 128 23.24 -29.47 16.91
C ASN A 128 24.66 -30.05 16.85
N LEU A 129 25.68 -29.22 17.16
CA LEU A 129 27.05 -29.69 17.32
C LEU A 129 27.13 -30.64 18.52
N SER A 130 27.85 -31.74 18.34
CA SER A 130 28.09 -32.77 19.37
C SER A 130 28.79 -32.17 20.58
N TRP A 131 28.56 -32.75 21.77
CA TRP A 131 29.18 -32.30 23.03
C TRP A 131 30.70 -32.14 22.89
N LYS A 132 31.39 -33.09 22.25
CA LYS A 132 32.83 -33.04 21.99
C LYS A 132 33.26 -31.84 21.13
N GLN A 133 32.44 -31.44 20.15
CA GLN A 133 32.70 -30.27 19.30
C GLN A 133 32.48 -28.96 20.06
N LYS A 134 31.42 -28.90 20.88
CA LYS A 134 31.14 -27.76 21.77
C LYS A 134 32.24 -27.59 22.82
N GLU A 135 32.71 -28.69 23.42
CA GLU A 135 33.79 -28.71 24.40
C GLU A 135 35.14 -28.27 23.79
N LYS A 136 35.50 -28.80 22.61
CA LYS A 136 36.70 -28.38 21.86
C LYS A 136 36.64 -26.89 21.50
N ARG A 137 35.51 -26.41 20.97
CA ARG A 137 35.31 -24.98 20.67
C ARG A 137 35.45 -24.12 21.92
N LYS A 138 34.97 -24.58 23.08
CA LYS A 138 35.13 -23.87 24.37
C LYS A 138 36.59 -23.79 24.81
N ARG A 139 37.36 -24.87 24.61
CA ARG A 139 38.81 -24.93 24.86
C ARG A 139 39.58 -23.98 23.94
N GLU A 140 39.32 -24.02 22.65
CA GLU A 140 39.95 -23.12 21.66
C GLU A 140 39.59 -21.65 21.88
N ARG A 141 38.35 -21.38 22.32
CA ARG A 141 37.89 -20.02 22.66
C ARG A 141 38.51 -19.48 23.96
N GLY A 142 39.35 -20.25 24.66
CA GLY A 142 39.93 -19.88 25.95
C GLY A 142 38.88 -19.68 27.05
N GLN A 143 37.63 -20.12 26.82
CA GLN A 143 36.53 -20.08 27.77
C GLN A 143 36.48 -21.33 28.65
N GLN A 144 37.47 -22.21 28.55
CA GLN A 144 37.78 -23.07 29.67
C GLN A 144 37.96 -22.13 30.85
N ALA A 145 37.09 -22.28 31.85
CA ALA A 145 37.25 -21.61 33.11
C ALA A 145 38.54 -22.14 33.72
N SER A 146 39.69 -21.57 33.33
CA SER A 146 40.70 -21.26 34.31
C SER A 146 39.94 -20.43 35.34
N SER A 147 39.76 -21.02 36.52
CA SER A 147 38.97 -20.47 37.63
C SER A 147 39.12 -18.95 37.66
N LYS A 148 38.02 -18.22 37.45
CA LYS A 148 37.99 -16.77 37.41
C LYS A 148 38.47 -16.22 38.76
N ASN A 149 39.75 -15.94 38.86
CA ASN A 149 40.30 -15.19 39.97
C ASN A 149 40.22 -13.72 39.57
N TYR A 150 39.01 -13.16 39.66
CA TYR A 150 38.71 -11.78 39.25
C TYR A 150 39.71 -10.77 39.83
N ILE A 151 40.21 -11.02 41.05
CA ILE A 151 41.23 -10.22 41.73
C ILE A 151 42.57 -10.23 40.97
N GLU A 152 43.03 -11.38 40.47
CA GLU A 152 44.28 -11.47 39.72
C GLU A 152 44.16 -10.86 38.33
N GLU A 153 43.00 -10.99 37.67
CA GLU A 153 42.74 -10.32 36.40
C GLU A 153 42.68 -8.80 36.55
N GLU A 154 42.06 -8.28 37.62
CA GLU A 154 42.09 -6.85 37.92
C GLU A 154 43.51 -6.38 38.27
N LYS A 155 44.26 -7.13 39.10
CA LYS A 155 45.68 -6.84 39.38
C LYS A 155 46.52 -6.88 38.09
N ARG A 156 46.23 -7.78 37.13
CA ARG A 156 46.93 -7.85 35.83
C ARG A 156 46.56 -6.67 34.93
N ARG A 157 45.27 -6.30 34.90
CA ARG A 157 44.76 -5.16 34.13
C ARG A 157 45.30 -3.84 34.68
N ALA A 158 45.29 -3.67 36.01
CA ALA A 158 45.91 -2.53 36.71
C ALA A 158 47.40 -2.43 36.39
N ARG A 159 48.15 -3.55 36.41
CA ARG A 159 49.55 -3.60 35.97
C ARG A 159 49.73 -3.24 34.48
N GLN A 160 48.83 -3.68 33.58
CA GLN A 160 48.85 -3.27 32.17
C GLN A 160 48.61 -1.77 31.98
N TYR A 161 47.83 -1.14 32.85
CA TYR A 161 47.63 0.31 32.90
C TYR A 161 48.70 1.05 33.72
N GLY A 162 49.77 0.36 34.16
CA GLY A 162 50.87 0.96 34.91
C GLY A 162 50.56 1.27 36.39
N MET A 163 49.40 0.85 36.90
CA MET A 163 49.05 0.97 38.32
C MET A 163 49.65 -0.20 39.09
N VAL A 164 50.85 0.01 39.63
CA VAL A 164 51.50 -0.93 40.56
C VAL A 164 50.95 -0.65 41.95
N SER A 165 50.08 -1.53 42.47
CA SER A 165 49.67 -1.46 43.88
C SER A 165 50.82 -1.96 44.75
N GLY A 166 51.43 -1.08 45.54
CA GLY A 166 52.54 -1.40 46.46
C GLY A 166 52.14 -2.21 47.70
N PHE A 167 51.19 -3.14 47.58
CA PHE A 167 50.67 -3.97 48.68
C PHE A 167 50.99 -5.46 48.53
N ASP A 168 51.66 -5.89 47.45
CA ASP A 168 52.24 -7.23 47.31
C ASP A 168 53.77 -7.15 47.52
N THR A 169 54.19 -7.23 48.79
CA THR A 169 55.47 -7.80 49.22
C THR A 169 55.17 -8.91 50.21
#